data_AF-A0A6C2DYV2-F1
#
_entry.id   AF-A0A6C2DYV2-F1
#
_cell.length_a   1.000
_cell.length_b   1.000
_cell.length_c   1.000
_cell.angle_alpha   90.00
_cell.angle_beta   90.00
_cell.angle_gamma   90.00
#
_symmetry.space_group_name_H-M   'P 1'
#
loop_
_entity.id
_entity.type
_entity.pdbx_description
1 polymer ?
#
loop_
_entity_poly.entity_id
_entity_poly.type
_entity_poly.pdbx_seq_one_letter_code
_entity_poly.pdbx_strand_id
1 'polypeptide(L)'
;MSFNQEELQNYCKYILKQERIRDRILVLCEGKILKEQIRISRSPESYQSQLNQVDQDEKETPDSSFYKKCTPDSWFQFDLVPKFFNCGNCDDVIKSYFTLSEIISQDADKKYIHPKEIFAIIDLDNQIRKINNYPFKTTQEIFFNLYENTKINKVNAEANHKIWVTGLIHKEAYFLIPELQSFFDRYQPQFFYKNSKLLLQDVYHSMILEMEQDKNLAANLEMISPRIKNCLGIDFNNLDQLKDIWLNLFKNETNEDKKREIILSLLTVIKVKDNYWKNIKPEQGLNFYQHKEQLELEIASKFYAKQTDEEAAAKYHIPYFFKMLRKFA
;
A
#
# COMPACT_ATOMS: atom_id res chain seq x y z
N MET A 1 6.86 8.10 -13.58
CA MET A 1 7.93 9.07 -13.87
C MET A 1 8.91 8.95 -12.73
N SER A 2 10.21 8.92 -13.02
CA SER A 2 11.24 8.94 -11.99
C SER A 2 11.87 10.33 -11.92
N PHE A 3 12.16 10.82 -10.71
CA PHE A 3 12.81 12.10 -10.53
C PHE A 3 14.25 12.07 -11.07
N ASN A 4 14.66 13.15 -11.73
CA ASN A 4 16.07 13.50 -11.78
C ASN A 4 16.52 14.15 -10.44
N GLN A 5 17.82 14.34 -10.24
CA GLN A 5 18.36 14.83 -8.96
C GLN A 5 17.85 16.24 -8.58
N GLU A 6 17.71 17.14 -9.56
CA GLU A 6 17.22 18.51 -9.31
C GLU A 6 15.73 18.50 -8.97
N GLU A 7 14.93 17.73 -9.72
CA GLU A 7 13.50 17.55 -9.46
C GLU A 7 13.24 16.97 -8.08
N LEU A 8 14.03 15.96 -7.68
CA LEU A 8 13.97 15.36 -6.35
C LEU A 8 14.24 16.40 -5.24
N GLN A 9 15.32 17.17 -5.37
CA GLN A 9 15.66 18.21 -4.39
C GLN A 9 14.59 19.30 -4.31
N ASN A 10 14.07 19.74 -5.45
CA ASN A 10 13.00 20.74 -5.51
C ASN A 10 11.72 20.23 -4.85
N TYR A 11 11.35 18.98 -5.13
CA TYR A 11 10.19 18.35 -4.51
C TYR A 11 10.34 18.20 -2.99
N CYS A 12 11.49 17.75 -2.50
CA CYS A 12 11.77 17.65 -1.06
C CYS A 12 11.70 19.03 -0.38
N LYS A 13 12.29 20.07 -0.99
CA LYS A 13 12.18 21.46 -0.47
C LYS A 13 10.74 21.97 -0.48
N TYR A 14 9.95 21.60 -1.49
CA TYR A 14 8.53 21.94 -1.56
C TYR A 14 7.74 21.30 -0.42
N ILE A 15 7.98 20.00 -0.13
CA ILE A 15 7.38 19.31 1.02
C ILE A 15 7.68 20.10 2.29
N LEU A 16 8.96 20.40 2.56
CA LEU A 16 9.43 21.08 3.77
C LEU A 16 8.88 22.51 3.95
N LYS A 17 8.44 23.16 2.87
CA LYS A 17 7.83 24.50 2.93
C LYS A 17 6.34 24.48 3.28
N GLN A 18 5.70 23.32 3.32
CA GLN A 18 4.27 23.25 3.61
C GLN A 18 4.02 23.56 5.10
N GLU A 19 3.12 24.48 5.42
CA GLU A 19 2.78 24.75 6.83
C GLU A 19 2.13 23.53 7.51
N ARG A 20 1.36 22.75 6.73
CA ARG A 20 0.58 21.61 7.23
C ARG A 20 1.42 20.46 7.81
N ILE A 21 2.73 20.43 7.58
CA ILE A 21 3.60 19.34 8.06
C ILE A 21 4.27 19.68 9.40
N ARG A 22 4.09 20.90 9.92
CA ARG A 22 4.67 21.34 11.18
C ARG A 22 4.18 20.49 12.36
N ASP A 23 5.11 19.94 13.13
CA ASP A 23 4.85 19.10 14.30
C ASP A 23 3.92 17.91 13.95
N ARG A 24 4.12 17.31 12.77
CA ARG A 24 3.33 16.16 12.28
C ARG A 24 4.25 15.09 11.71
N ILE A 25 3.79 13.85 11.82
CA ILE A 25 4.37 12.71 11.11
C ILE A 25 4.23 12.90 9.60
N LEU A 26 5.33 12.79 8.88
CA LEU A 26 5.40 12.80 7.43
C LEU A 26 5.48 11.37 6.91
N VAL A 27 4.58 11.00 6.00
CA VAL A 27 4.60 9.68 5.34
C VAL A 27 4.69 9.85 3.83
N LEU A 28 5.75 9.31 3.24
CA LEU A 28 5.96 9.27 1.80
C LEU A 28 5.36 7.98 1.25
N CYS A 29 4.59 8.04 0.18
CA CYS A 29 4.00 6.87 -0.46
C CYS A 29 4.19 6.89 -1.97
N GLU A 30 4.05 5.73 -2.59
CA GLU A 30 3.95 5.65 -4.05
C GLU A 30 2.71 6.42 -4.53
N GLY A 31 2.64 6.69 -5.83
CA GLY A 31 1.54 7.41 -6.44
C GLY A 31 2.02 8.51 -7.36
N LYS A 32 1.15 8.94 -8.27
CA LYS A 32 1.49 9.98 -9.24
C LYS A 32 1.78 11.30 -8.52
N ILE A 33 2.79 11.99 -9.04
CA ILE A 33 3.13 13.36 -8.67
C ILE A 33 2.64 14.24 -9.81
N LEU A 34 1.91 15.29 -9.47
CA LEU A 34 1.43 16.23 -10.46
C LEU A 34 2.63 17.05 -10.93
N LYS A 35 2.84 17.16 -12.25
CA LYS A 35 4.02 17.85 -12.83
C LYS A 35 4.17 19.29 -12.33
N GLU A 36 3.07 19.92 -11.94
CA GLU A 36 3.01 21.26 -11.36
C GLU A 36 3.64 21.30 -9.95
N GLN A 37 3.51 20.24 -9.14
CA GLN A 37 4.19 20.12 -7.84
C GLN A 37 5.72 20.06 -7.97
N ILE A 38 6.23 19.63 -9.13
CA ILE A 38 7.67 19.52 -9.43
C ILE A 38 8.23 20.83 -10.01
N ARG A 39 7.42 21.57 -10.77
CA ARG A 39 7.86 22.76 -11.55
C ARG A 39 7.68 24.09 -10.84
N ILE A 40 6.87 24.18 -9.78
CA ILE A 40 6.56 25.47 -9.14
C ILE A 40 7.57 25.78 -8.03
N SER A 41 8.68 26.39 -8.44
CA SER A 41 9.55 27.20 -7.57
C SER A 41 9.19 28.70 -7.61
N ARG A 42 8.02 29.06 -8.18
CA ARG A 42 7.62 30.46 -8.41
C ARG A 42 6.22 30.74 -7.86
N SER A 43 6.20 31.35 -6.68
CA SER A 43 5.09 31.91 -5.88
C SER A 43 4.08 30.95 -5.20
N PRO A 44 3.90 31.07 -3.86
CA PRO A 44 2.89 30.32 -3.09
C PRO A 44 1.43 30.65 -3.41
N GLU A 45 1.10 31.83 -3.96
CA GLU A 45 -0.31 32.21 -4.18
C GLU A 45 -0.96 31.54 -5.39
N SER A 46 -0.18 31.05 -6.37
CA SER A 46 -0.69 30.32 -7.54
C SER A 46 -1.07 28.86 -7.26
N TYR A 47 -0.66 28.34 -6.10
CA TYR A 47 -0.70 26.94 -5.71
C TYR A 47 -2.09 26.47 -5.23
N GLN A 48 -2.84 27.32 -4.51
CA GLN A 48 -4.13 26.95 -3.91
C GLN A 48 -5.27 26.89 -4.93
N SER A 49 -5.20 27.71 -5.99
CA SER A 49 -6.19 27.75 -7.08
C SER A 49 -6.00 26.62 -8.09
N GLN A 50 -4.77 26.13 -8.28
CA GLN A 50 -4.45 25.04 -9.22
C GLN A 50 -4.73 23.64 -8.61
N LEU A 51 -4.47 23.43 -7.32
CA LEU A 51 -4.80 22.16 -6.65
C LEU A 51 -6.29 21.82 -6.71
N ASN A 52 -7.17 22.82 -6.57
CA ASN A 52 -8.63 22.62 -6.65
C ASN A 52 -9.13 22.28 -8.06
N GLN A 53 -8.33 22.54 -9.10
CA GLN A 53 -8.66 22.20 -10.50
C GLN A 53 -8.09 20.84 -10.91
N VAL A 54 -6.93 20.43 -10.38
CA VAL A 54 -6.27 19.19 -10.78
C VAL A 54 -6.88 17.94 -10.14
N ASP A 55 -7.55 18.07 -8.99
CA ASP A 55 -8.33 16.98 -8.38
C ASP A 55 -9.55 16.55 -9.24
N GLN A 56 -9.89 17.28 -10.31
CA GLN A 56 -11.05 16.98 -11.16
C GLN A 56 -10.71 16.22 -12.47
N ASP A 57 -9.45 16.24 -12.92
CA ASP A 57 -9.06 15.65 -14.21
C ASP A 57 -8.43 14.24 -14.09
N GLU A 58 -8.14 13.76 -12.88
CA GLU A 58 -7.49 12.46 -12.67
C GLU A 58 -8.48 11.36 -12.23
N LYS A 59 -8.63 10.33 -13.08
CA LYS A 59 -9.54 9.18 -12.89
C LYS A 59 -9.05 8.13 -11.87
N GLU A 60 -8.03 8.43 -11.07
CA GLU A 60 -7.45 7.51 -10.08
C GLU A 60 -7.21 8.22 -8.76
N THR A 61 -7.73 7.66 -7.67
CA THR A 61 -7.45 8.12 -6.31
C THR A 61 -5.95 8.05 -6.02
N PRO A 62 -5.31 9.17 -5.65
CA PRO A 62 -3.91 9.15 -5.26
C PRO A 62 -3.72 8.25 -4.03
N ASP A 63 -2.65 7.45 -3.98
CA ASP A 63 -2.43 6.52 -2.85
C ASP A 63 -2.36 7.24 -1.50
N SER A 64 -1.80 8.46 -1.46
CA SER A 64 -1.83 9.33 -0.30
C SER A 64 -3.25 9.56 0.24
N SER A 65 -4.25 9.65 -0.63
CA SER A 65 -5.65 9.85 -0.26
C SER A 65 -6.24 8.59 0.39
N PHE A 66 -5.91 7.41 -0.16
CA PHE A 66 -6.27 6.13 0.45
C PHE A 66 -5.66 6.00 1.85
N TYR A 67 -4.34 6.13 1.98
CA TYR A 67 -3.68 6.00 3.28
C TYR A 67 -4.16 7.07 4.27
N LYS A 68 -4.35 8.32 3.85
CA LYS A 68 -4.95 9.35 4.70
C LYS A 68 -6.31 8.93 5.25
N LYS A 69 -7.17 8.30 4.45
CA LYS A 69 -8.48 7.79 4.88
C LYS A 69 -8.42 6.55 5.76
N CYS A 70 -7.29 5.84 5.78
CA CYS A 70 -7.03 4.76 6.74
C CYS A 70 -6.66 5.28 8.14
N THR A 71 -6.44 6.59 8.32
CA THR A 71 -6.13 7.17 9.64
C THR A 71 -7.33 6.99 10.58
N PRO A 72 -7.16 6.45 11.80
CA PRO A 72 -8.25 6.31 12.76
C PRO A 72 -8.94 7.63 13.10
N ASP A 73 -10.27 7.62 13.20
CA ASP A 73 -11.07 8.82 13.50
C ASP A 73 -10.65 9.51 14.82
N SER A 74 -10.21 8.73 15.80
CA SER A 74 -9.77 9.24 17.09
C SER A 74 -8.54 10.16 16.99
N TRP A 75 -7.73 10.06 15.94
CA TRP A 75 -6.54 10.89 15.78
C TRP A 75 -6.87 12.31 15.34
N PHE A 76 -8.01 12.50 14.67
CA PHE A 76 -8.47 13.83 14.25
C PHE A 76 -8.87 14.70 15.45
N GLN A 77 -9.19 14.10 16.60
CA GLN A 77 -9.52 14.84 17.82
C GLN A 77 -8.30 15.47 18.49
N PHE A 78 -7.10 14.92 18.25
CA PHE A 78 -5.86 15.35 18.90
C PHE A 78 -4.89 16.04 17.94
N ASP A 79 -5.35 16.36 16.74
CA ASP A 79 -4.53 16.95 15.68
C ASP A 79 -3.30 16.10 15.27
N LEU A 80 -3.21 14.83 15.67
CA LEU A 80 -2.06 13.93 15.45
C LEU A 80 -2.02 13.28 14.05
N VAL A 81 -2.71 13.86 13.08
CA VAL A 81 -2.96 13.24 11.77
C VAL A 81 -1.69 13.27 10.90
N PRO A 82 -1.14 12.11 10.47
CA PRO A 82 0.00 12.07 9.57
C PRO A 82 -0.29 12.75 8.24
N LYS A 83 0.75 13.34 7.65
CA LYS A 83 0.69 13.99 6.34
C LYS A 83 1.30 13.08 5.30
N PHE A 84 0.46 12.60 4.39
CA PHE A 84 0.85 11.76 3.28
C PHE A 84 1.25 12.59 2.05
N PHE A 85 2.28 12.13 1.33
CA PHE A 85 2.74 12.72 0.08
C PHE A 85 3.11 11.61 -0.93
N ASN A 86 2.50 11.67 -2.11
CA ASN A 86 2.90 10.81 -3.23
C ASN A 86 4.27 11.24 -3.75
N CYS A 87 5.18 10.29 -3.92
CA CYS A 87 6.53 10.57 -4.38
C CYS A 87 6.86 9.91 -5.72
N GLY A 88 5.92 9.32 -6.45
CA GLY A 88 6.20 8.67 -7.73
C GLY A 88 6.18 7.15 -7.59
N ASN A 89 7.18 6.47 -8.14
CA ASN A 89 7.34 5.03 -7.95
C ASN A 89 8.13 4.70 -6.68
N CYS A 90 8.26 3.42 -6.35
CA CYS A 90 9.07 2.93 -5.23
C CYS A 90 10.49 3.55 -5.16
N ASP A 91 11.22 3.69 -6.27
CA ASP A 91 12.57 4.26 -6.25
C ASP A 91 12.54 5.75 -5.86
N ASP A 92 11.55 6.49 -6.34
CA ASP A 92 11.39 7.90 -6.02
C ASP A 92 10.99 8.11 -4.55
N VAL A 93 10.15 7.23 -3.99
CA VAL A 93 9.81 7.24 -2.55
C VAL A 93 11.06 7.02 -1.71
N ILE A 94 11.86 5.99 -2.03
CA ILE A 94 13.10 5.67 -1.32
C ILE A 94 14.09 6.85 -1.40
N LYS A 95 14.30 7.41 -2.59
CA LYS A 95 15.18 8.57 -2.78
C LYS A 95 14.69 9.79 -2.01
N SER A 96 13.39 10.08 -2.06
CA SER A 96 12.77 11.19 -1.34
C SER A 96 12.93 11.04 0.16
N TYR A 97 12.77 9.84 0.70
CA TYR A 97 12.99 9.54 2.11
C TYR A 97 14.41 9.90 2.56
N PHE A 98 15.44 9.45 1.82
CA PHE A 98 16.83 9.76 2.17
C PHE A 98 17.16 11.23 2.01
N THR A 99 16.75 11.85 0.91
CA THR A 99 17.00 13.28 0.66
C THR A 99 16.34 14.16 1.71
N LEU A 100 15.09 13.88 2.10
CA LEU A 100 14.42 14.60 3.18
C LEU A 100 15.11 14.37 4.52
N SER A 101 15.49 13.12 4.83
CA SER A 101 16.19 12.79 6.07
C SER A 101 17.54 13.52 6.17
N GLU A 102 18.27 13.65 5.07
CA GLU A 102 19.53 14.38 4.99
C GLU A 102 19.33 15.89 5.18
N ILE A 103 18.42 16.51 4.40
CA ILE A 103 18.12 17.94 4.50
C ILE A 103 17.68 18.30 5.92
N ILE A 104 16.77 17.50 6.49
CA ILE A 104 16.32 17.71 7.86
C ILE A 104 17.53 17.56 8.79
N SER A 105 18.31 16.48 8.75
CA SER A 105 19.45 16.29 9.66
C SER A 105 20.45 17.44 9.68
N GLN A 106 20.67 18.11 8.55
CA GLN A 106 21.58 19.26 8.43
C GLN A 106 21.06 20.57 9.08
N ASP A 107 19.75 20.72 9.26
CA ASP A 107 19.13 21.95 9.79
C ASP A 107 18.48 21.71 11.17
N ALA A 108 19.13 20.93 12.04
CA ALA A 108 18.63 20.46 13.35
C ALA A 108 18.01 21.52 14.26
N ASP A 109 18.58 22.71 14.25
CA ASP A 109 18.26 23.74 15.24
C ASP A 109 17.13 24.70 14.78
N LYS A 110 16.59 24.54 13.56
CA LYS A 110 15.52 25.39 12.99
C LYS A 110 14.20 24.67 12.72
N LYS A 111 14.02 23.46 13.25
CA LYS A 111 13.07 22.48 12.71
C LYS A 111 11.60 22.70 13.07
N TYR A 112 10.77 22.64 12.03
CA TYR A 112 9.31 22.44 12.10
C TYR A 112 8.90 20.95 12.11
N ILE A 113 9.84 20.01 11.88
CA ILE A 113 9.62 18.55 11.88
C ILE A 113 10.81 17.86 12.53
N HIS A 114 10.57 16.93 13.45
CA HIS A 114 11.63 16.15 14.03
C HIS A 114 12.08 15.03 13.05
N PRO A 115 13.39 14.77 12.84
CA PRO A 115 13.86 13.73 11.90
C PRO A 115 13.25 12.34 12.11
N LYS A 116 12.87 12.02 13.35
CA LYS A 116 12.26 10.72 13.69
C LYS A 116 10.82 10.58 13.18
N GLU A 117 10.23 11.62 12.64
CA GLU A 117 8.82 11.68 12.22
C GLU A 117 8.65 11.50 10.69
N ILE A 118 9.71 11.17 9.95
CA ILE A 118 9.62 10.84 8.52
C ILE A 118 9.55 9.32 8.35
N PHE A 119 8.56 8.87 7.59
CA PHE A 119 8.34 7.49 7.22
C PHE A 119 8.08 7.37 5.72
N ALA A 120 8.27 6.18 5.19
CA ALA A 120 7.85 5.81 3.85
C ALA A 120 7.02 4.53 3.90
N ILE A 121 6.02 4.41 3.03
CA ILE A 121 5.30 3.18 2.74
C ILE A 121 5.40 2.89 1.25
N ILE A 122 5.87 1.69 0.90
CA ILE A 122 6.13 1.26 -0.48
C ILE A 122 5.50 -0.11 -0.74
N ASP A 123 5.12 -0.34 -1.98
CA ASP A 123 4.56 -1.62 -2.39
C ASP A 123 5.64 -2.71 -2.45
N LEU A 124 5.27 -3.94 -2.11
CA LEU A 124 6.17 -5.08 -2.11
C LEU A 124 6.72 -5.37 -3.51
N ASP A 125 5.84 -5.38 -4.51
CA ASP A 125 6.08 -5.77 -5.91
C ASP A 125 6.81 -7.14 -6.05
N ASN A 126 6.84 -7.66 -7.27
CA ASN A 126 7.59 -8.84 -7.66
C ASN A 126 9.03 -8.49 -8.08
N GLN A 127 9.28 -7.20 -8.36
CA GLN A 127 10.61 -6.68 -8.65
C GLN A 127 11.29 -6.21 -7.37
N ILE A 128 12.41 -6.84 -7.01
CA ILE A 128 13.21 -6.44 -5.85
C ILE A 128 13.87 -5.08 -6.11
N ARG A 129 13.64 -4.10 -5.23
CA ARG A 129 14.35 -2.81 -5.25
C ARG A 129 15.48 -2.82 -4.25
N LYS A 130 16.64 -2.29 -4.66
CA LYS A 130 17.81 -2.12 -3.79
C LYS A 130 17.65 -0.84 -2.98
N ILE A 131 18.07 -0.91 -1.73
CA ILE A 131 18.06 0.20 -0.78
C ILE A 131 19.50 0.37 -0.30
N ASN A 132 20.07 1.55 -0.53
CA ASN A 132 21.39 1.90 -0.03
C ASN A 132 21.23 2.72 1.26
N ASN A 133 22.21 2.64 2.16
CA ASN A 133 22.25 3.43 3.40
C ASN A 133 21.06 3.18 4.35
N TYR A 134 20.59 1.93 4.40
CA TYR A 134 19.56 1.45 5.32
C TYR A 134 19.97 0.08 5.90
N PRO A 135 19.48 -0.32 7.09
CA PRO A 135 19.80 -1.63 7.66
C PRO A 135 19.44 -2.83 6.78
N PHE A 136 18.49 -2.65 5.86
CA PHE A 136 18.07 -3.64 4.88
C PHE A 136 18.49 -3.20 3.49
N LYS A 137 19.07 -4.13 2.71
CA LYS A 137 19.60 -3.87 1.37
C LYS A 137 18.55 -3.91 0.28
N THR A 138 17.39 -4.50 0.56
CA THR A 138 16.31 -4.65 -0.41
C THR A 138 14.92 -4.52 0.20
N THR A 139 13.92 -4.22 -0.63
CA THR A 139 12.50 -4.27 -0.23
C THR A 139 12.07 -5.65 0.25
N GLN A 140 12.65 -6.72 -0.31
CA GLN A 140 12.37 -8.08 0.10
C GLN A 140 12.95 -8.43 1.48
N GLU A 141 14.13 -7.90 1.83
CA GLU A 141 14.68 -8.04 3.18
C GLU A 141 13.81 -7.32 4.22
N ILE A 142 13.29 -6.13 3.91
CA ILE A 142 12.32 -5.44 4.77
C ILE A 142 11.06 -6.30 4.94
N PHE A 143 10.53 -6.87 3.86
CA PHE A 143 9.36 -7.75 3.91
C PHE A 143 9.58 -8.95 4.84
N PHE A 144 10.68 -9.70 4.68
CA PHE A 144 10.95 -10.86 5.55
C PHE A 144 11.21 -10.48 7.00
N ASN A 145 11.66 -9.25 7.26
CA ASN A 145 11.81 -8.76 8.62
C ASN A 145 10.45 -8.36 9.24
N LEU A 146 9.57 -7.73 8.46
CA LEU A 146 8.26 -7.27 8.91
C LEU A 146 7.22 -8.38 9.01
N TYR A 147 7.30 -9.43 8.18
CA TYR A 147 6.24 -10.42 8.05
C TYR A 147 6.72 -11.87 8.13
N GLU A 148 5.98 -12.67 8.89
CA GLU A 148 6.16 -14.12 9.04
C GLU A 148 4.81 -14.80 8.84
N ASN A 149 4.71 -15.78 7.94
CA ASN A 149 3.45 -16.47 7.61
C ASN A 149 2.30 -15.49 7.30
N THR A 150 2.57 -14.43 6.53
CA THR A 150 1.64 -13.31 6.20
C THR A 150 1.17 -12.47 7.39
N LYS A 151 1.69 -12.71 8.59
CA LYS A 151 1.38 -11.95 9.81
C LYS A 151 2.53 -11.01 10.11
N ILE A 152 2.22 -9.95 10.84
CA ILE A 152 3.22 -8.95 11.23
C ILE A 152 4.08 -9.53 12.35
N ASN A 153 5.39 -9.50 12.17
CA ASN A 153 6.34 -9.73 13.24
C ASN A 153 6.38 -8.47 14.12
N LYS A 154 5.59 -8.47 15.21
CA LYS A 154 5.42 -7.31 16.10
C LYS A 154 6.74 -6.81 16.66
N VAL A 155 7.63 -7.71 17.07
CA VAL A 155 8.93 -7.36 17.66
C VAL A 155 9.77 -6.59 16.64
N ASN A 156 9.88 -7.10 15.42
CA ASN A 156 10.68 -6.47 14.38
C ASN A 156 10.06 -5.16 13.90
N ALA A 157 8.74 -5.13 13.69
CA ALA A 157 8.03 -3.93 13.27
C ALA A 157 8.26 -2.77 14.26
N GLU A 158 8.34 -3.07 15.56
CA GLU A 158 8.54 -2.09 16.62
C GLU A 158 10.00 -1.63 16.79
N ALA A 159 10.97 -2.34 16.21
CA ALA A 159 12.40 -2.15 16.43
C ALA A 159 13.05 -0.99 15.62
N ASN A 160 12.25 -0.09 15.02
CA ASN A 160 12.62 1.13 14.26
C ASN A 160 12.57 1.05 12.71
N HIS A 161 11.56 0.42 12.11
CA HIS A 161 11.31 0.61 10.68
C HIS A 161 10.83 2.03 10.36
N LYS A 162 11.51 2.69 9.42
CA LYS A 162 11.09 3.97 8.82
C LYS A 162 10.57 3.81 7.40
N ILE A 163 11.07 2.82 6.67
CA ILE A 163 10.53 2.39 5.38
C ILE A 163 9.70 1.12 5.63
N TRP A 164 8.41 1.20 5.37
CA TRP A 164 7.44 0.12 5.52
C TRP A 164 7.12 -0.48 4.15
N VAL A 165 7.48 -1.73 3.93
CA VAL A 165 7.04 -2.47 2.74
C VAL A 165 5.67 -3.08 3.05
N THR A 166 4.71 -2.96 2.13
CA THR A 166 3.39 -3.57 2.30
C THR A 166 3.51 -5.10 2.38
N GLY A 167 2.66 -5.75 3.18
CA GLY A 167 2.68 -7.21 3.31
C GLY A 167 1.95 -7.95 2.18
N LEU A 168 1.22 -7.24 1.33
CA LEU A 168 0.58 -7.75 0.11
C LEU A 168 1.25 -7.09 -1.10
N ILE A 169 1.08 -7.66 -2.30
CA ILE A 169 1.89 -7.31 -3.48
C ILE A 169 1.86 -5.82 -3.85
N HIS A 170 0.73 -5.15 -3.65
CA HIS A 170 0.50 -3.72 -3.88
C HIS A 170 -0.78 -3.27 -3.16
N LYS A 171 -1.04 -1.96 -3.11
CA LYS A 171 -2.23 -1.35 -2.45
C LYS A 171 -3.54 -2.06 -2.79
N GLU A 172 -3.84 -2.31 -4.06
CA GLU A 172 -5.14 -2.88 -4.46
C GLU A 172 -5.37 -4.31 -3.99
N ALA A 173 -4.32 -5.06 -3.60
CA ALA A 173 -4.48 -6.36 -2.96
C ALA A 173 -5.21 -6.25 -1.60
N TYR A 174 -5.08 -5.12 -0.91
CA TYR A 174 -5.83 -4.83 0.31
C TYR A 174 -7.32 -4.62 0.08
N PHE A 175 -7.78 -4.41 -1.15
CA PHE A 175 -9.22 -4.35 -1.46
C PHE A 175 -9.84 -5.74 -1.67
N LEU A 176 -9.00 -6.78 -1.67
CA LEU A 176 -9.39 -8.16 -1.94
C LEU A 176 -9.07 -9.10 -0.79
N ILE A 177 -8.90 -8.62 0.45
CA ILE A 177 -8.75 -9.53 1.60
C ILE A 177 -10.10 -10.21 1.95
N PRO A 178 -10.10 -11.43 2.51
CA PRO A 178 -11.33 -12.21 2.73
C PRO A 178 -12.41 -11.46 3.54
N GLU A 179 -12.01 -10.71 4.56
CA GLU A 179 -12.92 -10.03 5.48
C GLU A 179 -13.75 -8.93 4.80
N LEU A 180 -13.29 -8.43 3.65
CA LEU A 180 -14.04 -7.45 2.87
C LEU A 180 -15.24 -8.05 2.14
N GLN A 181 -15.42 -9.38 2.07
CA GLN A 181 -16.63 -9.96 1.48
C GLN A 181 -17.90 -9.39 2.14
N SER A 182 -17.92 -9.35 3.48
CA SER A 182 -19.05 -8.79 4.24
C SER A 182 -19.25 -7.28 4.01
N PHE A 183 -18.19 -6.57 3.61
CA PHE A 183 -18.26 -5.18 3.22
C PHE A 183 -18.96 -5.06 1.87
N PHE A 184 -18.50 -5.82 0.86
CA PHE A 184 -19.10 -5.87 -0.47
C PHE A 184 -20.57 -6.28 -0.46
N ASP A 185 -20.93 -7.27 0.36
CA ASP A 185 -22.31 -7.77 0.45
C ASP A 185 -23.31 -6.69 0.89
N ARG A 186 -22.86 -5.77 1.75
CA ARG A 186 -23.67 -4.68 2.32
C ARG A 186 -23.52 -3.36 1.58
N TYR A 187 -22.49 -3.20 0.76
CA TYR A 187 -22.21 -1.96 0.06
C TYR A 187 -23.25 -1.66 -1.02
N GLN A 188 -23.55 -0.38 -1.23
CA GLN A 188 -24.39 0.08 -2.31
C GLN A 188 -23.65 1.18 -3.09
N PRO A 189 -23.56 1.09 -4.43
CA PRO A 189 -24.16 0.08 -5.32
C PRO A 189 -23.51 -1.31 -5.20
N GLN A 190 -24.20 -2.34 -5.70
CA GLN A 190 -23.64 -3.70 -5.78
C GLN A 190 -22.52 -3.78 -6.83
N PHE A 191 -21.54 -4.65 -6.56
CA PHE A 191 -20.42 -4.91 -7.46
C PHE A 191 -20.48 -6.32 -8.04
N PHE A 192 -19.91 -6.48 -9.22
CA PHE A 192 -19.94 -7.69 -10.03
C PHE A 192 -18.55 -8.06 -10.51
N TYR A 193 -18.28 -9.36 -10.60
CA TYR A 193 -17.08 -9.93 -11.20
C TYR A 193 -17.50 -11.02 -12.20
N LYS A 194 -16.96 -10.98 -13.42
CA LYS A 194 -17.33 -11.90 -14.53
C LYS A 194 -18.86 -12.06 -14.68
N ASN A 195 -19.60 -10.94 -14.64
CA ASN A 195 -21.07 -10.84 -14.78
C ASN A 195 -21.91 -11.48 -13.67
N SER A 196 -21.30 -11.92 -12.57
CA SER A 196 -22.00 -12.41 -11.38
C SER A 196 -21.80 -11.44 -10.21
N LYS A 197 -22.71 -11.45 -9.23
CA LYS A 197 -22.54 -10.69 -7.99
C LYS A 197 -21.16 -11.03 -7.39
N LEU A 198 -20.43 -10.02 -6.94
CA LEU A 198 -19.06 -10.19 -6.46
C LEU A 198 -19.00 -11.16 -5.28
N LEU A 199 -18.33 -12.29 -5.51
CA LEU A 199 -17.82 -13.19 -4.48
C LEU A 199 -16.30 -13.21 -4.61
N LEU A 200 -15.59 -12.78 -3.57
CA LEU A 200 -14.12 -12.76 -3.52
C LEU A 200 -13.55 -14.17 -3.69
N GLN A 201 -14.28 -15.20 -3.26
CA GLN A 201 -13.89 -16.60 -3.48
C GLN A 201 -13.70 -16.93 -4.98
N ASP A 202 -14.56 -16.40 -5.85
CA ASP A 202 -14.46 -16.59 -7.30
C ASP A 202 -13.27 -15.84 -7.90
N VAL A 203 -12.95 -14.68 -7.31
CA VAL A 203 -11.77 -13.89 -7.67
C VAL A 203 -10.49 -14.67 -7.32
N TYR A 204 -10.39 -15.23 -6.11
CA TYR A 204 -9.23 -16.05 -5.70
C TYR A 204 -9.11 -17.33 -6.53
N HIS A 205 -10.23 -17.99 -6.82
CA HIS A 205 -10.24 -19.17 -7.66
C HIS A 205 -9.73 -18.84 -9.08
N SER A 206 -10.15 -17.69 -9.64
CA SER A 206 -9.62 -17.21 -10.92
C SER A 206 -8.12 -16.93 -10.85
N MET A 207 -7.63 -16.28 -9.77
CA MET A 207 -6.20 -16.03 -9.57
C MET A 207 -5.36 -17.31 -9.57
N ILE A 208 -5.85 -18.37 -8.93
CA ILE A 208 -5.16 -19.65 -8.87
C ILE A 208 -5.15 -20.30 -10.26
N LEU A 209 -6.31 -20.40 -10.92
CA LEU A 209 -6.40 -21.05 -12.23
C LEU A 209 -5.61 -20.33 -13.32
N GLU A 210 -5.54 -19.00 -13.26
CA GLU A 210 -4.88 -18.16 -14.26
C GLU A 210 -3.37 -17.94 -13.95
N MET A 211 -2.85 -18.57 -12.89
CA MET A 211 -1.49 -18.37 -12.38
C MET A 211 -0.40 -18.75 -13.39
N GLU A 212 -0.60 -19.84 -14.13
CA GLU A 212 0.37 -20.34 -15.11
C GLU A 212 0.50 -19.40 -16.33
N GLN A 213 -0.51 -18.58 -16.60
CA GLN A 213 -0.47 -17.57 -17.67
C GLN A 213 0.09 -16.22 -17.20
N ASP A 214 0.37 -16.04 -15.91
CA ASP A 214 0.90 -14.79 -15.38
C ASP A 214 2.37 -14.61 -15.77
N LYS A 215 2.59 -13.82 -16.82
CA LYS A 215 3.93 -13.48 -17.34
C LYS A 215 4.79 -12.76 -16.29
N ASN A 216 4.19 -11.96 -15.41
CA ASN A 216 4.95 -11.26 -14.39
C ASN A 216 5.42 -12.24 -13.31
N LEU A 217 4.56 -13.16 -12.87
CA LEU A 217 4.93 -14.22 -11.95
C LEU A 217 6.02 -15.12 -12.56
N ALA A 218 5.84 -15.56 -13.80
CA ALA A 218 6.81 -16.40 -14.51
C ALA A 218 8.20 -15.75 -14.61
N ALA A 219 8.26 -14.46 -14.96
CA ALA A 219 9.51 -13.72 -15.11
C ALA A 219 10.25 -13.45 -13.79
N ASN A 220 9.57 -13.57 -12.64
CA ASN A 220 10.12 -13.23 -11.33
C ASN A 220 10.08 -14.42 -10.35
N LEU A 221 9.87 -15.64 -10.85
CA LEU A 221 9.58 -16.81 -10.03
C LEU A 221 10.66 -17.08 -8.97
N GLU A 222 11.94 -17.06 -9.36
CA GLU A 222 13.07 -17.26 -8.45
C GLU A 222 13.08 -16.28 -7.26
N MET A 223 12.69 -15.03 -7.51
CA MET A 223 12.64 -13.98 -6.47
C MET A 223 11.42 -14.16 -5.56
N ILE A 224 10.33 -14.73 -6.08
CA ILE A 224 9.07 -14.91 -5.38
C ILE A 224 9.03 -16.23 -4.60
N SER A 225 9.75 -17.27 -5.03
CA SER A 225 9.77 -18.58 -4.34
C SER A 225 10.10 -18.48 -2.84
N PRO A 226 11.11 -17.70 -2.40
CA PRO A 226 11.37 -17.51 -0.97
C PRO A 226 10.18 -16.88 -0.21
N ARG A 227 9.41 -16.01 -0.87
CA ARG A 227 8.19 -15.40 -0.29
C ARG A 227 7.11 -16.44 -0.08
N ILE A 228 6.85 -17.28 -1.07
CA ILE A 228 5.88 -18.38 -0.98
C ILE A 228 6.29 -19.36 0.12
N LYS A 229 7.57 -19.71 0.19
CA LYS A 229 8.12 -20.57 1.24
C LYS A 229 7.95 -19.96 2.63
N ASN A 230 8.20 -18.66 2.80
CA ASN A 230 8.00 -17.96 4.07
C ASN A 230 6.52 -17.85 4.47
N CYS A 231 5.61 -17.83 3.50
CA CYS A 231 4.18 -17.66 3.76
C CYS A 231 3.46 -18.98 4.02
N LEU A 232 3.79 -20.05 3.27
CA LEU A 232 3.08 -21.33 3.30
C LEU A 232 3.96 -22.56 3.51
N GLY A 233 5.30 -22.41 3.55
CA GLY A 233 6.21 -23.54 3.67
C GLY A 233 6.21 -24.47 2.45
N ILE A 234 5.75 -23.99 1.29
CA ILE A 234 5.63 -24.78 0.06
C ILE A 234 6.90 -24.65 -0.77
N ASP A 235 7.37 -25.78 -1.29
CA ASP A 235 8.38 -25.86 -2.34
C ASP A 235 7.72 -26.33 -3.65
N PHE A 236 8.17 -25.78 -4.78
CA PHE A 236 7.65 -26.07 -6.11
C PHE A 236 8.75 -25.83 -7.16
N ASN A 237 8.67 -26.52 -8.30
CA ASN A 237 9.67 -26.43 -9.37
C ASN A 237 9.24 -25.51 -10.52
N ASN A 238 7.94 -25.31 -10.71
CA ASN A 238 7.38 -24.50 -11.79
C ASN A 238 5.96 -24.02 -11.43
N LEU A 239 5.39 -23.15 -12.27
CA LEU A 239 4.07 -22.55 -12.04
C LEU A 239 2.90 -23.54 -12.12
N ASP A 240 3.01 -24.58 -12.95
CA ASP A 240 1.96 -25.60 -13.05
C ASP A 240 1.84 -26.39 -11.75
N GLN A 241 2.98 -26.82 -11.20
CA GLN A 241 3.02 -27.46 -9.88
C GLN A 241 2.53 -26.51 -8.77
N LEU A 242 2.93 -25.23 -8.81
CA LEU A 242 2.49 -24.24 -7.84
C LEU A 242 0.97 -24.06 -7.87
N LYS A 243 0.39 -23.92 -9.06
CA LYS A 243 -1.07 -23.84 -9.28
C LYS A 243 -1.78 -25.03 -8.67
N ASP A 244 -1.32 -26.26 -8.96
CA ASP A 244 -1.97 -27.47 -8.48
C ASP A 244 -1.94 -27.59 -6.95
N ILE A 245 -0.79 -27.28 -6.34
CA ILE A 245 -0.67 -27.22 -4.87
C ILE A 245 -1.64 -26.19 -4.29
N TRP A 246 -1.66 -24.98 -4.86
CA TRP A 246 -2.50 -23.90 -4.35
C TRP A 246 -3.99 -24.22 -4.48
N LEU A 247 -4.38 -24.82 -5.60
CA LEU A 247 -5.76 -25.22 -5.87
C LEU A 247 -6.20 -26.31 -4.89
N ASN A 248 -5.33 -27.28 -4.60
CA ASN A 248 -5.58 -28.32 -3.62
C ASN A 248 -5.75 -27.76 -2.21
N LEU A 249 -4.85 -26.86 -1.78
CA LEU A 249 -4.93 -26.18 -0.49
C LEU A 249 -6.22 -25.36 -0.37
N PHE A 250 -6.54 -24.56 -1.39
CA PHE A 250 -7.71 -23.69 -1.39
C PHE A 250 -9.05 -24.45 -1.35
N LYS A 251 -9.13 -25.60 -2.02
CA LYS A 251 -10.35 -26.43 -2.06
C LYS A 251 -10.55 -27.28 -0.82
N ASN A 252 -9.48 -27.82 -0.25
CA ASN A 252 -9.56 -28.82 0.81
C ASN A 252 -9.37 -28.25 2.22
N GLU A 253 -8.89 -27.01 2.37
CA GLU A 253 -8.77 -26.38 3.68
C GLU A 253 -10.15 -26.00 4.23
N THR A 254 -10.45 -26.50 5.43
CA THR A 254 -11.72 -26.29 6.14
C THR A 254 -11.57 -25.35 7.33
N ASN A 255 -10.34 -25.15 7.81
CA ASN A 255 -10.04 -24.17 8.83
C ASN A 255 -9.99 -22.77 8.20
N GLU A 256 -10.90 -21.89 8.60
CA GLU A 256 -11.02 -20.54 8.04
C GLU A 256 -9.76 -19.67 8.25
N ASP A 257 -9.05 -19.83 9.38
CA ASP A 257 -7.80 -19.08 9.62
C ASP A 257 -6.69 -19.52 8.66
N LYS A 258 -6.55 -20.83 8.42
CA LYS A 258 -5.60 -21.34 7.44
C LYS A 258 -5.99 -20.97 6.02
N LYS A 259 -7.28 -21.03 5.70
CA LYS A 259 -7.80 -20.61 4.40
C LYS A 259 -7.52 -19.13 4.15
N ARG A 260 -7.67 -18.30 5.18
CA ARG A 260 -7.26 -16.89 5.16
C ARG A 260 -5.76 -16.74 4.89
N GLU A 261 -4.90 -17.49 5.59
CA GLU A 261 -3.44 -17.48 5.34
C GLU A 261 -3.08 -17.87 3.90
N ILE A 262 -3.74 -18.89 3.34
CA ILE A 262 -3.58 -19.30 1.93
C ILE A 262 -3.96 -18.15 0.98
N ILE A 263 -5.07 -17.46 1.24
CA ILE A 263 -5.51 -16.35 0.39
C ILE A 263 -4.57 -15.15 0.53
N LEU A 264 -4.17 -14.77 1.74
CA LEU A 264 -3.23 -13.65 1.94
C LEU A 264 -1.89 -13.95 1.28
N SER A 265 -1.42 -15.20 1.36
CA SER A 265 -0.21 -15.66 0.68
C SER A 265 -0.30 -15.46 -0.84
N LEU A 266 -1.46 -15.73 -1.44
CA LEU A 266 -1.71 -15.55 -2.87
C LEU A 266 -1.65 -14.06 -3.23
N LEU A 267 -2.22 -13.22 -2.38
CA LEU A 267 -2.20 -11.77 -2.50
C LEU A 267 -0.82 -11.15 -2.23
N THR A 268 0.17 -11.93 -1.75
CA THR A 268 1.56 -11.47 -1.68
C THR A 268 2.32 -11.64 -3.00
N VAL A 269 1.79 -12.40 -3.97
CA VAL A 269 2.52 -12.76 -5.20
C VAL A 269 1.79 -12.41 -6.50
N ILE A 270 0.46 -12.53 -6.54
CA ILE A 270 -0.33 -12.25 -7.74
C ILE A 270 -0.63 -10.76 -7.85
N LYS A 271 -0.22 -10.12 -8.95
CA LYS A 271 -0.61 -8.73 -9.25
C LYS A 271 -2.10 -8.65 -9.53
N VAL A 272 -2.85 -8.02 -8.62
CA VAL A 272 -4.30 -8.00 -8.70
C VAL A 272 -4.88 -6.82 -9.47
N LYS A 273 -4.12 -5.72 -9.61
CA LYS A 273 -4.64 -4.43 -10.10
C LYS A 273 -5.30 -4.55 -11.47
N ASP A 274 -4.56 -5.07 -12.45
CA ASP A 274 -4.99 -5.05 -13.85
C ASP A 274 -5.92 -6.22 -14.22
N ASN A 275 -5.66 -7.41 -13.68
CA ASN A 275 -6.36 -8.63 -14.09
C ASN A 275 -7.60 -8.95 -13.25
N TYR A 276 -7.70 -8.42 -12.03
CA TYR A 276 -8.78 -8.80 -11.11
C TYR A 276 -9.52 -7.57 -10.57
N TRP A 277 -8.82 -6.66 -9.91
CA TRP A 277 -9.43 -5.47 -9.32
C TRP A 277 -10.15 -4.62 -10.37
N LYS A 278 -9.53 -4.32 -11.53
CA LYS A 278 -10.17 -3.58 -12.64
C LYS A 278 -11.39 -4.28 -13.23
N ASN A 279 -11.52 -5.59 -13.06
CA ASN A 279 -12.64 -6.37 -13.56
C ASN A 279 -13.83 -6.45 -12.58
N ILE A 280 -13.67 -5.94 -11.37
CA ILE A 280 -14.77 -5.72 -10.42
C ILE A 280 -15.45 -4.40 -10.78
N LYS A 281 -16.71 -4.49 -11.22
CA LYS A 281 -17.47 -3.36 -11.77
C LYS A 281 -18.72 -3.10 -10.93
N PRO A 282 -19.15 -1.84 -10.74
CA PRO A 282 -20.45 -1.56 -10.15
C PRO A 282 -21.57 -2.05 -11.08
N GLU A 283 -22.79 -2.04 -10.58
CA GLU A 283 -24.01 -2.27 -11.35
C GLU A 283 -24.07 -1.44 -12.65
N GLN A 284 -24.73 -1.98 -13.67
CA GLN A 284 -24.80 -1.34 -14.99
C GLN A 284 -25.42 0.06 -14.93
N GLY A 285 -24.92 0.95 -15.78
CA GLY A 285 -25.38 2.35 -15.86
C GLY A 285 -24.65 3.32 -14.93
N LEU A 286 -23.82 2.82 -14.01
CA LEU A 286 -23.03 3.65 -13.10
C LEU A 286 -21.66 4.01 -13.68
N ASN A 287 -21.14 5.19 -13.31
CA ASN A 287 -19.79 5.59 -13.67
C ASN A 287 -18.78 4.71 -12.93
N PHE A 288 -18.11 3.84 -13.68
CA PHE A 288 -17.12 2.89 -13.15
C PHE A 288 -16.05 3.55 -12.30
N TYR A 289 -15.42 4.61 -12.79
CA TYR A 289 -14.26 5.22 -12.12
C TYR A 289 -14.66 5.86 -10.80
N GLN A 290 -15.73 6.65 -10.81
CA GLN A 290 -16.22 7.35 -9.62
C GLN A 290 -16.61 6.38 -8.50
N HIS A 291 -17.39 5.33 -8.82
CA HIS A 291 -17.85 4.38 -7.80
C HIS A 291 -16.72 3.51 -7.28
N LYS A 292 -15.73 3.22 -8.12
CA LYS A 292 -14.56 2.46 -7.73
C LYS A 292 -13.66 3.26 -6.79
N GLU A 293 -13.37 4.51 -7.11
CA GLU A 293 -12.66 5.44 -6.21
C GLU A 293 -13.39 5.60 -4.88
N GLN A 294 -14.71 5.83 -4.92
CA GLN A 294 -15.51 5.94 -3.71
C GLN A 294 -15.41 4.67 -2.86
N LEU A 295 -15.53 3.49 -3.48
CA LEU A 295 -15.37 2.20 -2.82
C LEU A 295 -13.99 2.05 -2.16
N GLU A 296 -12.90 2.46 -2.82
CA GLU A 296 -11.55 2.39 -2.25
C GLU A 296 -11.43 3.26 -0.98
N LEU A 297 -11.96 4.48 -1.01
CA LEU A 297 -11.96 5.41 0.14
C LEU A 297 -12.92 4.97 1.26
N GLU A 298 -14.01 4.30 0.90
CA GLU A 298 -14.99 3.71 1.80
C GLU A 298 -14.41 2.50 2.54
N ILE A 299 -13.72 1.60 1.83
CA ILE A 299 -12.93 0.52 2.45
C ILE A 299 -11.88 1.11 3.40
N ALA A 300 -11.15 2.15 2.99
CA ALA A 300 -10.17 2.81 3.85
C ALA A 300 -10.77 3.30 5.18
N SER A 301 -11.85 4.07 5.10
CA SER A 301 -12.42 4.77 6.25
C SER A 301 -13.40 3.94 7.09
N LYS A 302 -14.14 3.01 6.48
CA LYS A 302 -15.14 2.20 7.19
C LYS A 302 -14.65 0.82 7.57
N PHE A 303 -13.60 0.31 6.91
CA PHE A 303 -12.97 -0.95 7.30
C PHE A 303 -11.63 -0.71 8.01
N TYR A 304 -10.61 -0.21 7.31
CA TYR A 304 -9.24 -0.14 7.87
C TYR A 304 -9.11 0.84 9.03
N ALA A 305 -9.64 2.06 8.92
CA ALA A 305 -9.55 3.07 9.98
C ALA A 305 -10.28 2.68 11.28
N LYS A 306 -11.17 1.68 11.23
CA LYS A 306 -11.93 1.19 12.38
C LYS A 306 -11.20 0.11 13.19
N GLN A 307 -10.12 -0.48 12.66
CA GLN A 307 -9.35 -1.54 13.31
C GLN A 307 -8.37 -0.94 14.34
N THR A 308 -8.90 -0.42 15.44
CA THR A 308 -8.12 0.43 16.38
C THR A 308 -7.67 -0.25 17.65
N ASP A 309 -8.33 -1.33 18.08
CA ASP A 309 -7.88 -2.14 19.21
C ASP A 309 -6.64 -2.97 18.84
N GLU A 310 -5.92 -3.44 19.86
CA GLU A 310 -4.60 -4.05 19.67
C GLU A 310 -4.63 -5.38 18.91
N GLU A 311 -5.69 -6.16 19.09
CA GLU A 311 -5.85 -7.45 18.41
C GLU A 311 -6.25 -7.24 16.94
N ALA A 312 -7.23 -6.37 16.69
CA ALA A 312 -7.65 -6.03 15.34
C ALA A 312 -6.53 -5.36 14.54
N ALA A 313 -5.78 -4.43 15.15
CA ALA A 313 -4.65 -3.80 14.49
C ALA A 313 -3.56 -4.80 14.13
N ALA A 314 -3.26 -5.77 14.99
CA ALA A 314 -2.29 -6.83 14.72
C ALA A 314 -2.69 -7.78 13.58
N LYS A 315 -4.00 -7.90 13.31
CA LYS A 315 -4.54 -8.77 12.27
C LYS A 315 -4.34 -8.23 10.85
N TYR A 316 -4.19 -6.91 10.69
CA TYR A 316 -4.15 -6.25 9.39
C TYR A 316 -2.94 -5.32 9.23
N HIS A 317 -2.23 -5.40 8.10
CA HIS A 317 -0.98 -4.67 7.86
C HIS A 317 -1.14 -3.14 7.96
N ILE A 318 -2.15 -2.58 7.30
CA ILE A 318 -2.37 -1.12 7.26
C ILE A 318 -2.70 -0.56 8.65
N PRO A 319 -3.69 -1.07 9.40
CA PRO A 319 -3.96 -0.64 10.78
C PRO A 319 -2.75 -0.72 11.70
N TYR A 320 -1.95 -1.78 11.59
CA TYR A 320 -0.73 -1.90 12.40
C TYR A 320 0.33 -0.86 12.03
N PHE A 321 0.47 -0.52 10.75
CA PHE A 321 1.33 0.59 10.34
C PHE A 321 0.93 1.89 11.03
N PHE A 322 -0.38 2.21 11.12
CA PHE A 322 -0.86 3.36 11.89
C PHE A 322 -0.60 3.22 13.40
N LYS A 323 -0.78 2.03 13.98
CA LYS A 323 -0.40 1.76 15.38
C LYS A 323 1.08 2.10 15.61
N MET A 324 1.95 1.72 14.68
CA MET A 324 3.37 2.00 14.72
C MET A 324 3.68 3.50 14.64
N LEU A 325 3.05 4.21 13.70
CA LEU A 325 3.21 5.66 13.59
C LEU A 325 2.83 6.38 14.88
N ARG A 326 1.78 5.92 15.58
CA ARG A 326 1.31 6.55 16.83
C ARG A 326 2.38 6.65 17.92
N LYS A 327 3.36 5.74 17.92
CA LYS A 327 4.47 5.76 18.90
C LYS A 327 5.39 6.96 18.72
N PHE A 328 5.29 7.64 17.59
CA PHE A 328 6.07 8.82 17.22
C PHE A 328 5.20 10.07 17.06
N ALA A 329 3.91 9.98 17.40
CA ALA A 329 2.94 11.07 17.31
C ALA A 329 2.81 11.80 18.66
#